data_AF-A0A5J4V0T7-F1
#
_entry.id   AF-A0A5J4V0T7-F1
#
_cell.length_a   1.000
_cell.length_b   1.000
_cell.length_c   1.000
_cell.angle_alpha   90.00
_cell.angle_beta   90.00
_cell.angle_gamma   90.00
#
_symmetry.space_group_name_H-M   'P 1'
#
loop_
_entity.id
_entity.type
_entity.pdbx_description
1 polymer ?
#
loop_
_entity_poly.entity_id
_entity_poly.type
_entity_poly.pdbx_seq_one_letter_code
_entity_poly.pdbx_strand_id
1 'polypeptide(L)'
;MSKYPNFIQLSILSECSDNHDSILSDGFERDLFKDEFNVYESLRITYCLLLFGSEEVKILITQSVKHKILELTSEGYFEQLNNTILLLFDEQKRKMIKSIGEDIYAMQVVIEDQINEDDQLIEKKKKIFENATILDQNDQWNFVDHSPQQENSIKQQTADLDHVARQLSPLIKIQDTVGNFIYQSELIINHFTKPNSPQFVSPEGFQQLYDSLSQLNIDDIQRSIPTAQKLSEISFRPDFRPSQSDINDFFIPSLTGHSYVLMLLVGQIMDTLKRYKFRFQAFSSEKDPQNEKMKNQQHSALPYSKQTISLIQTHINASLTQFCSILPQLANDSSIQQLHLQRIKLLSSMTIAAEACQVYLEIQNSQQTNCQSADPIQASSAVSNFRGACVREILEPRNAGLKVDIYKELNSCMANVQNIAMLATF
;
A
#
# COMPACT_ATOMS: atom_id res chain seq x y z
N MET A 1 3.12 -25.97 34.61
CA MET A 1 3.06 -24.93 33.56
C MET A 1 4.47 -24.44 33.35
N SER A 2 5.01 -24.50 32.12
CA SER A 2 6.39 -24.09 31.85
C SER A 2 6.56 -22.62 32.23
N LYS A 3 7.64 -22.31 32.95
CA LYS A 3 7.95 -20.98 33.49
C LYS A 3 8.35 -19.96 32.41
N TYR A 4 8.29 -20.36 31.13
CA TYR A 4 8.79 -19.60 29.98
C TYR A 4 7.76 -19.63 28.83
N PRO A 5 7.52 -18.48 28.18
CA PRO A 5 6.62 -18.37 27.04
C PRO A 5 7.16 -19.14 25.83
N ASN A 6 6.26 -19.81 25.09
CA ASN A 6 6.61 -20.53 23.87
C ASN A 6 6.69 -19.54 22.70
N PHE A 7 7.90 -19.03 22.43
CA PHE A 7 8.16 -18.03 21.40
C PHE A 7 7.77 -18.46 19.98
N ILE A 8 7.90 -19.76 19.66
CA ILE A 8 7.47 -20.29 18.35
C ILE A 8 5.96 -20.12 18.20
N GLN A 9 5.19 -20.54 19.20
CA GLN A 9 3.73 -20.41 19.18
C GLN A 9 3.30 -18.94 19.17
N LEU A 10 3.95 -18.08 19.95
CA LEU A 10 3.68 -16.65 19.96
C LEU A 10 3.96 -15.99 18.61
N SER A 11 5.02 -16.39 17.90
CA SER A 11 5.34 -15.87 16.55
C SER A 11 4.28 -16.19 15.50
N ILE A 12 3.57 -17.30 15.67
CA ILE A 12 2.45 -17.67 14.80
C ILE A 12 1.20 -16.88 15.18
N LEU A 13 0.93 -16.76 16.48
CA LEU A 13 -0.22 -16.01 16.98
C LEU A 13 -0.13 -14.52 16.64
N SER A 14 1.07 -13.94 16.61
CA SER A 14 1.28 -12.53 16.26
C SER A 14 0.90 -12.19 14.81
N GLU A 15 0.73 -13.17 13.92
CA GLU A 15 0.26 -12.90 12.55
C GLU A 15 -1.21 -12.43 12.50
N CYS A 16 -1.96 -12.59 13.59
CA CYS A 16 -3.33 -12.12 13.73
C CYS A 16 -3.40 -10.95 14.72
N SER A 17 -3.90 -9.79 14.26
CA SER A 17 -4.03 -8.55 15.05
C SER A 17 -4.84 -8.74 16.32
N ASP A 18 -5.86 -9.60 16.31
CA ASP A 18 -6.74 -9.85 17.46
C ASP A 18 -5.99 -10.44 18.66
N ASN A 19 -4.82 -11.03 18.43
CA ASN A 19 -3.98 -11.60 19.49
C ASN A 19 -3.01 -10.58 20.10
N HIS A 20 -2.80 -9.41 19.50
CA HIS A 20 -1.69 -8.51 19.85
C HIS A 20 -1.78 -7.99 21.28
N ASP A 21 -2.95 -7.51 21.69
CA ASP A 21 -3.18 -7.04 23.06
C ASP A 21 -2.96 -8.15 24.10
N SER A 22 -3.35 -9.39 23.75
CA SER A 22 -3.14 -10.56 24.60
C SER A 22 -1.68 -10.99 24.65
N ILE A 23 -0.95 -10.90 23.53
CA ILE A 23 0.49 -11.17 23.48
C ILE A 23 1.26 -10.16 24.30
N LEU A 24 0.86 -8.89 24.27
CA LEU A 24 1.50 -7.79 24.98
C LEU A 24 1.00 -7.58 26.41
N SER A 25 0.03 -8.39 26.83
CA SER A 25 -0.43 -8.41 28.22
C SER A 25 0.73 -8.69 29.18
N ASP A 26 0.64 -8.13 30.38
CA ASP A 26 1.66 -8.24 31.44
C ASP A 26 3.06 -7.68 31.09
N GLY A 27 3.17 -6.95 29.97
CA GLY A 27 4.40 -6.26 29.58
C GLY A 27 5.42 -7.16 28.88
N PHE A 28 4.93 -8.10 28.06
CA PHE A 28 5.74 -9.05 27.31
C PHE A 28 6.74 -8.40 26.34
N GLU A 29 6.54 -7.15 25.95
CA GLU A 29 7.49 -6.39 25.12
C GLU A 29 8.90 -6.36 25.74
N ARG A 30 9.00 -6.43 27.07
CA ARG A 30 10.28 -6.46 27.80
C ARG A 30 10.97 -7.81 27.78
N ASP A 31 10.25 -8.87 27.42
CA ASP A 31 10.80 -10.22 27.29
C ASP A 31 11.25 -10.52 25.86
N LEU A 32 10.87 -9.69 24.87
CA LEU A 32 11.42 -9.77 23.51
C LEU A 32 12.94 -9.61 23.55
N PHE A 33 13.65 -10.50 22.85
CA PHE A 33 15.11 -10.51 22.76
C PHE A 33 15.89 -10.68 24.07
N LYS A 34 15.21 -10.99 25.18
CA LYS A 34 15.84 -11.26 26.47
C LYS A 34 16.68 -12.54 26.47
N ASP A 35 16.27 -13.50 25.62
CA ASP A 35 16.98 -14.75 25.42
C ASP A 35 17.51 -14.83 23.98
N GLU A 36 18.83 -15.03 23.86
CA GLU A 36 19.54 -15.16 22.59
C GLU A 36 19.09 -16.38 21.77
N PHE A 37 18.49 -17.40 22.40
CA PHE A 37 17.94 -18.56 21.70
C PHE A 37 16.67 -18.24 20.89
N ASN A 38 15.93 -17.18 21.27
CA ASN A 38 14.64 -16.82 20.67
C ASN A 38 14.72 -15.57 19.80
N VAL A 39 15.91 -15.18 19.33
CA VAL A 39 16.11 -13.95 18.54
C VAL A 39 15.28 -13.97 17.26
N TYR A 40 15.23 -15.11 16.58
CA TYR A 40 14.48 -15.23 15.33
C TYR A 40 12.97 -15.11 15.54
N GLU A 41 12.44 -15.79 16.54
CA GLU A 41 11.03 -15.74 16.91
C GLU A 41 10.65 -14.35 17.45
N SER A 42 11.53 -13.73 18.23
CA SER A 42 11.36 -12.35 18.72
C SER A 42 11.32 -11.35 17.56
N LEU A 43 12.17 -11.53 16.53
CA LEU A 43 12.12 -10.73 15.31
C LEU A 43 10.80 -10.91 14.58
N ARG A 44 10.31 -12.14 14.42
CA ARG A 44 9.01 -12.39 13.77
C ARG A 44 7.85 -11.76 14.53
N ILE A 45 7.82 -11.92 15.86
CA ILE A 45 6.80 -11.28 16.70
C ILE A 45 6.85 -9.77 16.53
N THR A 46 8.04 -9.18 16.65
CA THR A 46 8.26 -7.74 16.48
C THR A 46 7.78 -7.25 15.11
N TYR A 47 8.15 -7.96 14.04
CA TYR A 47 7.74 -7.64 12.67
C TYR A 47 6.21 -7.64 12.53
N CYS A 48 5.53 -8.68 13.02
CA CYS A 48 4.08 -8.78 12.92
C CYS A 48 3.36 -7.71 13.76
N LEU A 49 3.87 -7.39 14.95
CA LEU A 49 3.32 -6.33 15.79
C LEU A 49 3.49 -4.93 15.15
N LEU A 50 4.61 -4.67 14.48
CA LEU A 50 4.81 -3.41 13.76
C LEU A 50 3.98 -3.34 12.47
N LEU A 51 3.78 -4.47 11.78
CA LEU A 51 3.07 -4.51 10.51
C LEU A 51 1.54 -4.49 10.68
N PHE A 52 1.00 -5.23 11.65
CA PHE A 52 -0.45 -5.43 11.83
C PHE A 52 -1.01 -4.84 13.13
N GLY A 53 -0.17 -4.34 14.03
CA GLY A 53 -0.60 -3.79 15.31
C GLY A 53 -1.32 -2.45 15.18
N SER A 54 -2.03 -2.06 16.25
CA SER A 54 -2.52 -0.70 16.42
C SER A 54 -1.37 0.29 16.54
N GLU A 55 -1.62 1.59 16.38
CA GLU A 55 -0.59 2.62 16.54
C GLU A 55 0.03 2.61 17.94
N GLU A 56 -0.77 2.37 18.97
CA GLU A 56 -0.29 2.25 20.36
C GLU A 56 0.70 1.09 20.51
N VAL A 57 0.40 -0.06 19.88
CA VAL A 57 1.27 -1.24 19.85
C VAL A 57 2.55 -0.95 19.07
N LYS A 58 2.44 -0.30 17.91
CA LYS A 58 3.61 0.06 17.09
C LYS A 58 4.58 0.98 17.82
N ILE A 59 4.06 1.99 18.50
CA ILE A 59 4.84 2.94 19.31
C ILE A 59 5.51 2.19 20.46
N LEU A 60 4.75 1.40 21.22
CA LEU A 60 5.26 0.62 22.36
C LEU A 60 6.40 -0.31 21.94
N ILE A 61 6.20 -1.08 20.86
CA ILE A 61 7.21 -2.02 20.37
C ILE A 61 8.43 -1.28 19.83
N THR A 62 8.23 -0.23 19.04
CA THR A 62 9.32 0.59 18.51
C THR A 62 10.23 1.08 19.64
N GLN A 63 9.65 1.66 20.69
CA GLN A 63 10.39 2.13 21.86
C GLN A 63 11.08 0.98 22.62
N SER A 64 10.43 -0.17 22.75
CA SER A 64 10.92 -1.29 23.56
C SER A 64 12.09 -2.05 22.93
N VAL A 65 12.14 -2.14 21.59
CA VAL A 65 13.10 -3.02 20.90
C VAL A 65 14.15 -2.25 20.08
N LYS A 66 14.05 -0.93 19.96
CA LYS A 66 14.95 -0.05 19.19
C LYS A 66 16.42 -0.39 19.32
N HIS A 67 16.92 -0.43 20.57
CA HIS A 67 18.34 -0.68 20.82
C HIS A 67 18.79 -2.03 20.28
N LYS A 68 17.96 -3.08 20.47
CA LYS A 68 18.30 -4.42 20.04
C LYS A 68 18.28 -4.56 18.51
N ILE A 69 17.33 -3.90 17.85
CA ILE A 69 17.25 -3.90 16.38
C ILE A 69 18.48 -3.20 15.77
N LEU A 70 18.88 -2.05 16.32
CA LEU A 70 20.13 -1.38 15.91
C LEU A 70 21.37 -2.27 16.10
N GLU A 71 21.41 -3.01 17.20
CA GLU A 71 22.50 -3.96 17.48
C GLU A 71 22.54 -5.08 16.43
N LEU A 72 21.37 -5.69 16.13
CA LEU A 72 21.23 -6.80 15.18
C LEU A 72 21.54 -6.42 13.71
N THR A 73 21.39 -5.14 13.35
CA THR A 73 21.65 -4.62 12.00
C THR A 73 23.07 -4.07 11.83
N SER A 74 23.80 -3.84 12.92
CA SER A 74 25.15 -3.27 12.87
C SER A 74 26.17 -4.19 12.21
N GLU A 75 27.11 -3.60 11.46
CA GLU A 75 28.23 -4.34 10.87
C GLU A 75 29.14 -4.91 11.97
N GLY A 76 29.43 -6.20 11.87
CA GLY A 76 30.31 -6.90 12.82
C GLY A 76 29.63 -7.40 14.11
N TYR A 77 28.33 -7.16 14.33
CA TYR A 77 27.62 -7.68 15.52
C TYR A 77 27.81 -9.19 15.70
N PHE A 78 27.51 -9.96 14.66
CA PHE A 78 27.67 -11.42 14.71
C PHE A 78 29.13 -11.87 14.84
N GLU A 79 30.08 -11.04 14.44
CA GLU A 79 31.52 -11.32 14.54
C GLU A 79 32.04 -11.06 15.96
N GLN A 80 31.35 -10.21 16.73
CA GLN A 80 31.65 -9.87 18.12
C GLN A 80 30.94 -10.79 19.14
N LEU A 81 30.00 -11.63 18.70
CA LEU A 81 29.33 -12.60 19.57
C LEU A 81 30.30 -13.70 20.01
N ASN A 82 30.18 -14.13 21.27
CA ASN A 82 31.00 -15.20 21.83
C ASN A 82 30.85 -16.49 21.00
N ASN A 83 31.91 -17.30 20.90
CA ASN A 83 31.95 -18.55 20.13
C ASN A 83 30.78 -19.52 20.44
N THR A 84 30.19 -19.43 21.63
CA THR A 84 29.03 -20.24 22.02
C THR A 84 27.73 -19.80 21.31
N ILE A 85 27.59 -18.51 21.00
CA ILE A 85 26.42 -17.91 20.34
C ILE A 85 26.53 -18.03 18.82
N LEU A 86 27.76 -17.95 18.29
CA LEU A 86 28.08 -18.25 16.88
C LEU A 86 27.66 -19.68 16.47
N LEU A 87 27.60 -20.62 17.40
CA LEU A 87 27.11 -22.00 17.18
C LEU A 87 25.58 -22.09 17.07
N LEU A 88 24.82 -21.07 17.53
CA LEU A 88 23.35 -21.08 17.52
C LEU A 88 22.76 -20.72 16.15
N PHE A 89 23.52 -20.00 15.33
CA PHE A 89 23.06 -19.48 14.05
C PHE A 89 24.08 -19.83 12.98
N ASP A 90 23.70 -20.66 12.01
CA ASP A 90 24.49 -20.84 10.81
C ASP A 90 24.54 -19.55 9.97
N GLU A 91 25.38 -19.52 8.93
CA GLU A 91 25.56 -18.34 8.09
C GLU A 91 24.25 -17.88 7.41
N GLN A 92 23.37 -18.81 7.05
CA GLN A 92 22.09 -18.48 6.41
C GLN A 92 21.12 -17.85 7.42
N LYS A 93 21.02 -18.42 8.62
CA LYS A 93 20.17 -17.91 9.70
C LYS A 93 20.64 -16.54 10.17
N ARG A 94 21.96 -16.28 10.20
CA ARG A 94 22.51 -14.94 10.47
C ARG A 94 22.11 -13.90 9.41
N LYS A 95 22.21 -14.26 8.12
CA LYS A 95 21.77 -13.38 7.02
C LYS A 95 20.26 -13.09 7.10
N MET A 96 19.46 -14.09 7.45
CA MET A 96 18.01 -13.93 7.61
C MET A 96 17.65 -13.03 8.80
N ILE A 97 18.29 -13.22 9.95
CA ILE A 97 18.11 -12.37 11.14
C ILE A 97 18.50 -10.93 10.82
N LYS A 98 19.62 -10.72 10.13
CA LYS A 98 20.06 -9.38 9.71
C LYS A 98 19.04 -8.72 8.78
N SER A 99 18.59 -9.43 7.75
CA SER A 99 17.60 -8.92 6.78
C SER A 99 16.28 -8.54 7.46
N ILE A 100 15.74 -9.38 8.35
CA ILE A 100 14.50 -9.05 9.07
C ILE A 100 14.74 -7.87 10.03
N GLY A 101 15.91 -7.79 10.66
CA GLY A 101 16.30 -6.65 11.48
C GLY A 101 16.33 -5.34 10.70
N GLU A 102 16.84 -5.35 9.46
CA GLU A 102 16.88 -4.18 8.57
C GLU A 102 15.46 -3.74 8.17
N ASP A 103 14.58 -4.69 7.87
CA ASP A 103 13.16 -4.40 7.58
C ASP A 103 12.46 -3.76 8.79
N ILE A 104 12.68 -4.32 9.99
CA ILE A 104 12.12 -3.77 11.24
C ILE A 104 12.69 -2.38 11.53
N TYR A 105 13.99 -2.19 11.34
CA TYR A 105 14.64 -0.89 11.54
C TYR A 105 14.02 0.18 10.63
N ALA A 106 13.78 -0.15 9.35
CA ALA A 106 13.11 0.75 8.43
C ALA A 106 11.69 1.11 8.88
N MET A 107 10.92 0.14 9.41
CA MET A 107 9.60 0.42 9.99
C MET A 107 9.68 1.34 11.22
N GLN A 108 10.67 1.11 12.10
CA GLN A 108 10.87 1.94 13.29
C GLN A 108 11.19 3.38 12.93
N VAL A 109 12.02 3.63 11.92
CA VAL A 109 12.33 4.99 11.45
C VAL A 109 11.05 5.71 11.01
N VAL A 110 10.20 5.05 10.22
CA VAL A 110 8.93 5.63 9.75
C VAL A 110 8.00 5.96 10.92
N ILE A 111 7.88 5.07 11.90
CA ILE A 111 7.04 5.27 13.08
C ILE A 111 7.60 6.40 13.96
N GLU A 112 8.91 6.48 14.14
CA GLU A 112 9.56 7.56 14.90
C GLU A 112 9.40 8.93 14.23
N ASP A 113 9.47 9.00 12.90
CA ASP A 113 9.21 10.22 12.16
C ASP A 113 7.74 10.67 12.34
N GLN A 114 6.79 9.74 12.34
CA GLN A 114 5.38 10.03 12.63
C GLN A 114 5.16 10.55 14.06
N ILE A 115 5.82 9.94 15.06
CA ILE A 115 5.77 10.41 16.46
C ILE A 115 6.32 11.84 16.56
N ASN A 116 7.47 12.11 15.93
CA ASN A 116 8.11 13.42 15.97
C ASN A 116 7.28 14.51 15.26
N GLU A 117 6.58 14.16 14.18
CA GLU A 117 5.67 15.08 13.49
C GLU A 117 4.43 15.39 14.34
N ASP A 118 3.84 14.39 15.00
CA ASP A 118 2.71 14.57 15.90
C ASP A 118 3.08 15.41 17.14
N ASP A 119 4.25 15.18 17.74
CA ASP A 119 4.76 15.99 18.85
C ASP A 119 5.00 17.45 18.44
N GLN A 120 5.49 17.70 17.23
CA GLN A 120 5.63 19.05 16.67
C GLN A 120 4.28 19.71 16.40
N LEU A 121 3.26 18.94 16.00
CA LEU A 121 1.91 19.42 15.75
C LEU A 121 1.19 19.75 17.08
N ILE A 122 1.41 18.94 18.11
CA ILE A 122 0.93 19.18 19.48
C ILE A 122 1.60 20.41 20.08
N GLU A 123 2.91 20.59 19.92
CA GLU A 123 3.62 21.78 20.38
C GLU A 123 3.19 23.05 19.62
N LYS A 124 2.92 22.97 18.32
CA LYS A 124 2.30 24.08 17.55
C LYS A 124 0.89 24.39 18.04
N LYS A 125 0.06 23.38 18.30
CA LYS A 125 -1.29 23.57 18.87
C LYS A 125 -1.24 24.17 20.27
N LYS A 126 -0.27 23.78 21.09
CA LYS A 126 -0.04 24.31 22.45
C LYS A 126 0.39 25.77 22.42
N LYS A 127 1.29 26.16 21.50
CA LYS A 127 1.65 27.57 21.26
C LYS A 127 0.47 28.40 20.75
N ILE A 128 -0.39 27.83 19.90
CA ILE A 128 -1.63 28.49 19.45
C ILE A 128 -2.59 28.68 20.63
N PHE A 129 -2.68 27.71 21.55
CA PHE A 129 -3.54 27.78 22.73
C PHE A 129 -3.01 28.76 23.79
N GLU A 130 -1.70 28.77 24.06
CA GLU A 130 -1.05 29.77 24.93
C GLU A 130 -1.22 31.20 24.38
N ASN A 131 -1.10 31.38 23.06
CA ASN A 131 -1.37 32.66 22.41
C ASN A 131 -2.86 33.07 22.47
N ALA A 132 -3.78 32.11 22.43
CA ALA A 132 -5.22 32.35 22.62
C ALA A 132 -5.57 32.71 24.09
N THR A 133 -4.84 32.17 25.06
CA THR A 133 -5.06 32.47 26.49
C THR A 133 -4.57 33.89 26.86
N ILE A 134 -3.61 34.45 26.11
CA ILE A 134 -3.18 35.86 26.23
C ILE A 134 -4.26 36.84 25.72
N LEU A 135 -5.14 36.41 24.81
CA LEU A 135 -6.25 37.22 24.30
C LEU A 135 -7.45 37.25 25.27
N ASP A 136 -7.70 36.19 26.03
CA ASP A 136 -8.85 36.09 26.94
C ASP A 136 -8.67 36.86 28.27
N GLN A 137 -7.45 37.33 28.58
CA GLN A 137 -7.19 38.23 29.71
C GLN A 137 -7.42 39.71 29.40
N ASN A 138 -7.58 40.09 28.12
CA ASN A 138 -7.76 41.49 27.70
C ASN A 138 -9.22 41.93 27.51
N ASP A 139 -10.19 41.02 27.54
CA ASP A 139 -11.61 41.32 27.33
C ASP A 139 -12.44 41.23 28.63
N GLN A 140 -12.12 42.06 29.62
CA GLN A 140 -13.10 42.49 30.62
C GLN A 140 -13.81 43.77 30.14
N TRP A 141 -14.96 43.55 29.49
CA TRP A 141 -16.17 44.37 29.42
C TRP A 141 -16.07 45.85 29.80
N ASN A 142 -16.29 46.72 28.81
CA ASN A 142 -17.08 47.94 29.00
C ASN A 142 -18.07 48.13 27.84
N PHE A 143 -19.36 48.10 28.19
CA PHE A 143 -20.54 48.43 27.38
C PHE A 143 -20.40 49.82 26.72
N VAL A 144 -20.87 49.98 25.47
CA VAL A 144 -21.78 51.05 24.97
C VAL A 144 -22.11 50.84 23.46
N ASP A 145 -23.30 51.31 23.09
CA ASP A 145 -24.12 51.21 21.86
C ASP A 145 -23.51 51.38 20.44
N HIS A 146 -24.31 50.87 19.49
CA HIS A 146 -24.26 50.71 18.03
C HIS A 146 -23.50 51.70 17.11
N SER A 147 -22.88 51.17 16.03
CA SER A 147 -22.66 51.89 14.76
C SER A 147 -22.44 50.94 13.54
N PRO A 148 -22.84 51.29 12.29
CA PRO A 148 -22.75 50.46 11.07
C PRO A 148 -21.33 50.22 10.51
N GLN A 149 -20.30 50.23 11.36
CA GLN A 149 -18.91 50.07 10.93
C GLN A 149 -18.40 48.62 11.01
N GLN A 150 -19.17 47.70 11.62
CA GLN A 150 -18.79 46.28 11.72
C GLN A 150 -18.94 45.48 10.41
N GLU A 151 -19.70 45.98 9.43
CA GLU A 151 -19.88 45.29 8.15
C GLU A 151 -18.66 45.39 7.22
N ASN A 152 -17.80 46.40 7.44
CA ASN A 152 -16.54 46.54 6.69
C ASN A 152 -15.40 45.69 7.29
N SER A 153 -15.38 45.45 8.60
CA SER A 153 -14.37 44.60 9.25
C SER A 153 -14.57 43.11 8.96
N ILE A 154 -15.82 42.64 8.82
CA ILE A 154 -16.11 41.24 8.43
C ILE A 154 -15.71 40.99 6.96
N LYS A 155 -15.84 41.99 6.08
CA LYS A 155 -15.36 41.92 4.69
C LYS A 155 -13.83 41.98 4.58
N GLN A 156 -13.16 42.64 5.52
CA GLN A 156 -11.70 42.68 5.59
C GLN A 156 -11.11 41.39 6.18
N GLN A 157 -11.78 40.77 7.17
CA GLN A 157 -11.37 39.47 7.74
C GLN A 157 -11.61 38.28 6.80
N THR A 158 -12.68 38.29 6.00
CA THR A 158 -12.90 37.28 4.95
C THR A 158 -11.93 37.46 3.77
N ALA A 159 -11.52 38.70 3.46
CA ALA A 159 -10.47 38.96 2.47
C ALA A 159 -9.07 38.53 2.96
N ASP A 160 -8.76 38.67 4.25
CA ASP A 160 -7.49 38.19 4.83
C ASP A 160 -7.43 36.66 4.96
N LEU A 161 -8.56 35.99 5.25
CA LEU A 161 -8.65 34.52 5.22
C LEU A 161 -8.52 33.95 3.80
N ASP A 162 -9.12 34.60 2.80
CA ASP A 162 -8.93 34.26 1.38
C ASP A 162 -7.50 34.56 0.90
N HIS A 163 -6.85 35.60 1.45
CA HIS A 163 -5.47 35.92 1.15
C HIS A 163 -4.51 34.92 1.80
N VAL A 164 -4.79 34.43 3.02
CA VAL A 164 -4.03 33.36 3.68
C VAL A 164 -4.26 32.02 2.97
N ALA A 165 -5.49 31.69 2.56
CA ALA A 165 -5.79 30.49 1.77
C ALA A 165 -5.09 30.53 0.40
N ARG A 166 -5.10 31.67 -0.31
CA ARG A 166 -4.38 31.86 -1.58
C ARG A 166 -2.86 31.97 -1.42
N GLN A 167 -2.36 32.30 -0.23
CA GLN A 167 -0.93 32.22 0.10
C GLN A 167 -0.49 30.83 0.58
N LEU A 168 -1.41 29.96 1.01
CA LEU A 168 -1.15 28.56 1.34
C LEU A 168 -1.19 27.64 0.10
N SER A 169 -1.99 27.97 -0.92
CA SER A 169 -2.07 27.20 -2.18
C SER A 169 -0.74 27.03 -2.95
N PRO A 170 0.23 27.97 -2.96
CA PRO A 170 1.48 27.80 -3.71
C PRO A 170 2.64 27.24 -2.87
N LEU A 171 2.46 27.00 -1.55
CA LEU A 171 3.52 26.59 -0.64
C LEU A 171 3.56 25.09 -0.32
N ILE A 172 2.54 24.33 -0.72
CA ILE A 172 2.62 22.86 -0.87
C ILE A 172 3.33 22.58 -2.20
N LYS A 173 4.64 22.85 -2.24
CA LYS A 173 5.49 22.35 -3.32
C LYS A 173 5.57 20.83 -3.18
N ILE A 174 4.78 20.11 -3.96
CA ILE A 174 5.08 18.86 -4.69
C ILE A 174 6.37 18.16 -4.21
N GLN A 175 6.39 17.58 -3.01
CA GLN A 175 7.54 16.78 -2.56
C GLN A 175 7.20 15.38 -2.06
N ASP A 176 5.93 15.08 -1.73
CA ASP A 176 5.47 13.70 -1.58
C ASP A 176 4.04 13.52 -2.11
N THR A 177 3.93 13.29 -3.42
CA THR A 177 2.64 13.04 -4.10
C THR A 177 1.97 11.76 -3.59
N VAL A 178 2.77 10.76 -3.21
CA VAL A 178 2.28 9.47 -2.68
C VAL A 178 1.79 9.63 -1.26
N GLY A 179 2.55 10.30 -0.39
CA GLY A 179 2.15 10.60 0.99
C GLY A 179 0.85 11.40 1.04
N ASN A 180 0.71 12.42 0.19
CA ASN A 180 -0.54 13.19 0.09
C ASN A 180 -1.70 12.32 -0.41
N PHE A 181 -1.48 11.49 -1.44
CA PHE A 181 -2.49 10.54 -1.89
C PHE A 181 -2.95 9.59 -0.77
N ILE A 182 -2.00 9.01 -0.02
CA ILE A 182 -2.28 8.10 1.08
C ILE A 182 -3.09 8.82 2.17
N TYR A 183 -2.64 9.99 2.59
CA TYR A 183 -3.29 10.79 3.63
C TYR A 183 -4.75 11.14 3.25
N GLN A 184 -4.96 11.68 2.05
CA GLN A 184 -6.30 12.06 1.60
C GLN A 184 -7.23 10.84 1.44
N SER A 185 -6.68 9.74 0.96
CA SER A 185 -7.43 8.48 0.83
C SER A 185 -7.84 7.93 2.19
N GLU A 186 -6.94 7.95 3.19
CA GLU A 186 -7.25 7.51 4.56
C GLU A 186 -8.30 8.43 5.21
N LEU A 187 -8.30 9.74 4.95
CA LEU A 187 -9.39 10.63 5.40
C LEU A 187 -10.75 10.21 4.82
N ILE A 188 -10.81 9.90 3.52
CA ILE A 188 -12.02 9.43 2.85
C ILE A 188 -12.46 8.07 3.42
N ILE A 189 -11.54 7.13 3.58
CA ILE A 189 -11.81 5.80 4.16
C ILE A 189 -12.38 5.94 5.56
N ASN A 190 -11.75 6.74 6.41
CA ASN A 190 -12.19 7.00 7.78
C ASN A 190 -13.55 7.70 7.85
N HIS A 191 -13.86 8.52 6.86
CA HIS A 191 -15.18 9.16 6.76
C HIS A 191 -16.28 8.13 6.47
N PHE A 192 -16.11 7.32 5.43
CA PHE A 192 -17.14 6.38 4.96
C PHE A 192 -17.19 5.04 5.73
N THR A 193 -16.29 4.83 6.69
CA THR A 193 -16.35 3.71 7.64
C THR A 193 -17.16 4.03 8.89
N LYS A 194 -17.36 5.31 9.22
CA LYS A 194 -18.12 5.72 10.40
C LYS A 194 -19.62 5.76 10.09
N PRO A 195 -20.48 5.20 10.97
CA PRO A 195 -21.92 5.31 10.81
C PRO A 195 -22.37 6.76 11.04
N ASN A 196 -23.31 7.24 10.23
CA ASN A 196 -23.92 8.58 10.33
C ASN A 196 -22.94 9.76 10.20
N SER A 197 -21.85 9.61 9.44
CA SER A 197 -20.96 10.72 9.15
C SER A 197 -21.70 11.88 8.46
N PRO A 198 -21.36 13.14 8.79
CA PRO A 198 -21.92 14.31 8.10
C PRO A 198 -21.53 14.29 6.61
N GLN A 199 -22.10 15.17 5.78
CA GLN A 199 -21.69 15.26 4.38
C GLN A 199 -20.18 15.54 4.27
N PHE A 200 -19.45 14.70 3.54
CA PHE A 200 -18.03 14.90 3.28
C PHE A 200 -17.84 15.92 2.17
N VAL A 201 -16.95 16.88 2.37
CA VAL A 201 -16.54 17.80 1.32
C VAL A 201 -15.22 17.28 0.75
N SER A 202 -15.15 17.20 -0.57
CA SER A 202 -13.97 16.64 -1.23
C SER A 202 -12.74 17.51 -0.95
N PRO A 203 -11.61 16.91 -0.54
CA PRO A 203 -10.37 17.64 -0.41
C PRO A 203 -10.04 18.32 -1.75
N GLU A 204 -9.67 19.59 -1.70
CA GLU A 204 -9.28 20.33 -2.90
C GLU A 204 -8.13 19.60 -3.61
N GLY A 205 -8.30 19.37 -4.91
CA GLY A 205 -7.29 18.68 -5.71
C GLY A 205 -7.27 17.15 -5.56
N PHE A 206 -8.21 16.50 -4.85
CA PHE A 206 -8.23 15.04 -4.73
C PHE A 206 -8.17 14.32 -6.10
N GLN A 207 -8.91 14.82 -7.08
CA GLN A 207 -8.88 14.28 -8.44
C GLN A 207 -7.52 14.50 -9.13
N GLN A 208 -6.85 15.62 -8.86
CA GLN A 208 -5.52 15.96 -9.40
C GLN A 208 -4.41 15.09 -8.78
N LEU A 209 -4.64 14.53 -7.58
CA LEU A 209 -3.69 13.60 -6.96
C LEU A 209 -3.45 12.40 -7.87
N TYR A 210 -4.49 11.89 -8.54
CA TYR A 210 -4.36 10.76 -9.47
C TYR A 210 -3.53 11.10 -10.71
N ASP A 211 -3.67 12.31 -11.24
CA ASP A 211 -2.84 12.78 -12.36
C ASP A 211 -1.36 12.83 -11.96
N SER A 212 -1.08 13.19 -10.70
CA SER A 212 0.27 13.21 -10.15
C SER A 212 0.87 11.82 -9.92
N LEU A 213 0.05 10.75 -9.89
CA LEU A 213 0.53 9.37 -9.80
C LEU A 213 1.08 8.85 -11.14
N SER A 214 0.98 9.60 -12.24
CA SER A 214 1.47 9.20 -13.57
C SER A 214 2.96 8.91 -13.68
N GLN A 215 3.75 9.35 -12.69
CA GLN A 215 5.21 9.23 -12.68
C GLN A 215 5.76 8.41 -11.51
N LEU A 216 4.91 7.63 -10.82
CA LEU A 216 5.36 6.82 -9.69
C LEU A 216 6.40 5.80 -10.11
N ASN A 217 7.45 5.62 -9.31
CA ASN A 217 8.34 4.46 -9.44
C ASN A 217 7.68 3.20 -8.83
N ILE A 218 8.34 2.04 -8.93
CA ILE A 218 7.78 0.78 -8.45
C ILE A 218 7.53 0.76 -6.93
N ASP A 219 8.38 1.45 -6.15
CA ASP A 219 8.27 1.50 -4.69
C ASP A 219 7.10 2.37 -4.27
N ASP A 220 6.89 3.49 -4.97
CA ASP A 220 5.73 4.35 -4.81
C ASP A 220 4.42 3.65 -5.19
N ILE A 221 4.44 2.86 -6.26
CA ILE A 221 3.33 1.99 -6.65
C ILE A 221 3.05 0.96 -5.54
N GLN A 222 4.09 0.28 -5.04
CA GLN A 222 3.95 -0.69 -3.96
C GLN A 222 3.32 -0.05 -2.71
N ARG A 223 3.75 1.17 -2.34
CA ARG A 223 3.22 1.90 -1.18
C ARG A 223 1.77 2.38 -1.38
N SER A 224 1.39 2.74 -2.61
CA SER A 224 0.05 3.28 -2.90
C SER A 224 -1.03 2.22 -3.11
N ILE A 225 -0.67 1.01 -3.55
CA ILE A 225 -1.64 -0.08 -3.82
C ILE A 225 -2.53 -0.39 -2.61
N PRO A 226 -2.01 -0.64 -1.39
CA PRO A 226 -2.86 -0.97 -0.24
C PRO A 226 -3.92 0.09 0.07
N THR A 227 -3.54 1.37 0.01
CA THR A 227 -4.48 2.47 0.28
C THR A 227 -5.50 2.63 -0.86
N ALA A 228 -5.07 2.54 -2.12
CA ALA A 228 -5.97 2.55 -3.27
C ALA A 228 -6.98 1.38 -3.23
N GLN A 229 -6.54 0.21 -2.76
CA GLN A 229 -7.38 -0.96 -2.52
C GLN A 229 -8.43 -0.72 -1.45
N LYS A 230 -8.04 -0.26 -0.26
CA LYS A 230 -8.98 0.06 0.84
C LYS A 230 -10.03 1.09 0.41
N LEU A 231 -9.59 2.11 -0.32
CA LEU A 231 -10.49 3.14 -0.83
C LEU A 231 -11.48 2.57 -1.85
N SER A 232 -11.01 1.70 -2.75
CA SER A 232 -11.86 1.00 -3.71
C SER A 232 -12.85 0.07 -3.01
N GLU A 233 -12.45 -0.61 -1.94
CA GLU A 233 -13.26 -1.56 -1.18
C GLU A 233 -14.55 -0.94 -0.64
N ILE A 234 -14.56 0.34 -0.27
CA ILE A 234 -15.77 1.06 0.15
C ILE A 234 -16.84 0.96 -0.95
N SER A 235 -16.43 1.13 -2.20
CA SER A 235 -17.33 1.00 -3.33
C SER A 235 -17.80 -0.44 -3.55
N PHE A 236 -17.20 -1.46 -2.93
CA PHE A 236 -17.64 -2.85 -3.04
C PHE A 236 -18.48 -3.32 -1.84
N ARG A 237 -18.83 -2.45 -0.89
CA ARG A 237 -19.67 -2.82 0.26
C ARG A 237 -21.15 -2.95 -0.12
N PRO A 238 -21.82 -4.11 0.12
CA PRO A 238 -23.23 -4.31 -0.28
C PRO A 238 -24.25 -3.40 0.40
N ASP A 239 -23.92 -2.95 1.60
CA ASP A 239 -24.70 -2.08 2.47
C ASP A 239 -24.39 -0.59 2.27
N PHE A 240 -23.42 -0.26 1.41
CA PHE A 240 -23.01 1.11 1.15
C PHE A 240 -24.01 1.83 0.23
N ARG A 241 -24.44 3.03 0.66
CA ARG A 241 -25.45 3.86 -0.01
C ARG A 241 -24.91 5.28 -0.20
N PRO A 242 -23.99 5.50 -1.16
CA PRO A 242 -23.43 6.83 -1.40
C PRO A 242 -24.47 7.77 -2.01
N SER A 243 -24.35 9.06 -1.73
CA SER A 243 -25.06 10.09 -2.48
C SER A 243 -24.49 10.22 -3.90
N GLN A 244 -25.23 10.87 -4.80
CA GLN A 244 -24.77 11.11 -6.16
C GLN A 244 -23.50 11.97 -6.21
N SER A 245 -23.35 12.93 -5.29
CA SER A 245 -22.12 13.70 -5.14
C SER A 245 -20.99 12.78 -4.70
N ASP A 246 -21.21 11.87 -3.74
CA ASP A 246 -20.12 10.99 -3.29
C ASP A 246 -19.63 10.07 -4.41
N ILE A 247 -20.56 9.56 -5.23
CA ILE A 247 -20.23 8.75 -6.42
C ILE A 247 -19.31 9.51 -7.37
N ASN A 248 -19.67 10.75 -7.69
CA ASN A 248 -18.96 11.55 -8.70
C ASN A 248 -17.64 12.12 -8.17
N ASP A 249 -17.63 12.56 -6.92
CA ASP A 249 -16.52 13.31 -6.33
C ASP A 249 -15.46 12.39 -5.73
N PHE A 250 -15.85 11.17 -5.29
CA PHE A 250 -14.93 10.23 -4.64
C PHE A 250 -14.82 8.92 -5.38
N PHE A 251 -15.91 8.18 -5.56
CA PHE A 251 -15.81 6.77 -5.91
C PHE A 251 -15.41 6.52 -7.36
N ILE A 252 -15.96 7.28 -8.31
CA ILE A 252 -15.52 7.19 -9.71
C ILE A 252 -14.05 7.60 -9.84
N PRO A 253 -13.60 8.75 -9.30
CA PRO A 253 -12.17 9.11 -9.28
C PRO A 253 -11.30 8.05 -8.62
N SER A 254 -11.73 7.48 -7.49
CA SER A 254 -10.95 6.50 -6.75
C SER A 254 -10.74 5.19 -7.51
N LEU A 255 -11.81 4.65 -8.10
CA LEU A 255 -11.74 3.44 -8.92
C LEU A 255 -10.88 3.67 -10.18
N THR A 256 -11.02 4.84 -10.80
CA THR A 256 -10.25 5.23 -11.99
C THR A 256 -8.77 5.37 -11.64
N GLY A 257 -8.47 6.04 -10.53
CA GLY A 257 -7.13 6.26 -10.03
C GLY A 257 -6.42 4.97 -9.65
N HIS A 258 -7.10 4.06 -8.96
CA HIS A 258 -6.55 2.75 -8.66
C HIS A 258 -6.27 1.95 -9.93
N SER A 259 -7.19 1.97 -10.91
CA SER A 259 -6.97 1.35 -12.22
C SER A 259 -5.72 1.92 -12.90
N TYR A 260 -5.49 3.23 -12.78
CA TYR A 260 -4.33 3.90 -13.36
C TYR A 260 -3.01 3.47 -12.69
N VAL A 261 -2.95 3.41 -11.36
CA VAL A 261 -1.77 2.89 -10.62
C VAL A 261 -1.42 1.47 -11.07
N LEU A 262 -2.42 0.61 -11.25
CA LEU A 262 -2.23 -0.76 -11.75
C LEU A 262 -1.73 -0.79 -13.20
N MET A 263 -2.21 0.12 -14.05
CA MET A 263 -1.73 0.22 -15.43
C MET A 263 -0.29 0.72 -15.51
N LEU A 264 0.15 1.61 -14.61
CA LEU A 264 1.54 2.04 -14.50
C LEU A 264 2.45 0.89 -14.08
N LEU A 265 2.02 0.10 -13.09
CA LEU A 265 2.71 -1.13 -12.69
C LEU A 265 2.91 -2.06 -13.88
N VAL A 266 1.83 -2.33 -14.63
CA VAL A 266 1.89 -3.14 -15.85
C VAL A 266 2.90 -2.54 -16.83
N GLY A 267 2.80 -1.25 -17.15
CA GLY A 267 3.73 -0.58 -18.06
C GLY A 267 5.20 -0.77 -17.67
N GLN A 268 5.52 -0.56 -16.39
CA GLN A 268 6.88 -0.72 -15.85
C GLN A 268 7.39 -2.15 -15.92
N ILE A 269 6.56 -3.14 -15.57
CA ILE A 269 6.88 -4.55 -15.70
C ILE A 269 7.11 -4.89 -17.17
N MET A 270 6.20 -4.49 -18.05
CA MET A 270 6.27 -4.84 -19.48
C MET A 270 7.47 -4.20 -20.17
N ASP A 271 7.82 -2.96 -19.86
CA ASP A 271 9.02 -2.30 -20.41
C ASP A 271 10.30 -2.93 -19.89
N THR A 272 10.29 -3.43 -18.66
CA THR A 272 11.39 -4.22 -18.11
C THR A 272 11.55 -5.56 -18.83
N LEU A 273 10.45 -6.30 -19.04
CA LEU A 273 10.45 -7.57 -19.76
C LEU A 273 10.89 -7.42 -21.22
N LYS A 274 10.41 -6.38 -21.92
CA LYS A 274 10.86 -6.08 -23.29
C LYS A 274 12.35 -5.80 -23.36
N ARG A 275 12.87 -4.93 -22.47
CA ARG A 275 14.31 -4.62 -22.39
C ARG A 275 15.13 -5.89 -22.11
N TYR A 276 14.62 -6.78 -21.28
CA TYR A 276 15.23 -8.06 -21.00
C TYR A 276 15.28 -8.97 -22.24
N LYS A 277 14.16 -9.11 -22.96
CA LYS A 277 14.08 -9.90 -24.21
C LYS A 277 15.07 -9.43 -25.29
N PHE A 278 15.19 -8.11 -25.49
CA PHE A 278 16.15 -7.56 -26.46
C PHE A 278 17.59 -7.93 -26.13
N ARG A 279 17.97 -7.99 -24.85
CA ARG A 279 19.30 -8.44 -24.44
C ARG A 279 19.50 -9.90 -24.81
N PHE A 280 18.55 -10.80 -24.52
CA PHE A 280 18.68 -12.24 -24.83
C PHE A 280 18.84 -12.55 -26.32
N GLN A 281 18.09 -11.85 -27.18
CA GLN A 281 18.17 -12.08 -28.63
C GLN A 281 19.52 -11.63 -29.22
N ALA A 282 20.09 -10.52 -28.75
CA ALA A 282 21.41 -10.05 -29.18
C ALA A 282 22.54 -11.07 -28.88
N PHE A 283 22.39 -11.84 -27.80
CA PHE A 283 23.38 -12.82 -27.36
C PHE A 283 23.28 -14.19 -28.03
N SER A 284 22.20 -14.45 -28.76
CA SER A 284 21.93 -15.75 -29.39
C SER A 284 22.54 -15.87 -30.79
N SER A 285 22.97 -14.77 -31.42
CA SER A 285 23.49 -14.78 -32.80
C SER A 285 25.01 -14.90 -32.93
N GLU A 286 25.80 -14.73 -31.86
CA GLU A 286 27.26 -14.76 -31.95
C GLU A 286 27.88 -15.91 -31.15
N LYS A 287 28.50 -16.86 -31.88
CA LYS A 287 29.28 -17.98 -31.33
C LYS A 287 30.71 -17.54 -30.95
N ASP A 288 30.86 -16.42 -30.25
CA ASP A 288 32.17 -15.97 -29.77
C ASP A 288 32.42 -16.45 -28.32
N PRO A 289 33.43 -17.30 -28.06
CA PRO A 289 33.77 -17.79 -26.73
C PRO A 289 34.13 -16.68 -25.72
N GLN A 290 34.55 -15.49 -26.17
CA GLN A 290 34.76 -14.36 -25.25
C GLN A 290 33.44 -13.80 -24.70
N ASN A 291 32.33 -14.03 -25.40
CA ASN A 291 31.01 -13.54 -25.01
C ASN A 291 30.37 -14.37 -23.87
N GLU A 292 30.86 -15.60 -23.60
CA GLU A 292 30.37 -16.41 -22.46
C GLU A 292 30.77 -15.84 -21.09
N LYS A 293 31.97 -15.24 -20.98
CA LYS A 293 32.38 -14.56 -19.73
C LYS A 293 31.62 -13.25 -19.52
N MET A 294 31.27 -12.53 -20.60
CA MET A 294 30.40 -11.36 -20.52
C MET A 294 28.94 -11.72 -20.24
N LYS A 295 28.41 -12.84 -20.79
CA LYS A 295 27.09 -13.39 -20.45
C LYS A 295 26.93 -13.62 -18.95
N ASN A 296 27.91 -14.26 -18.31
CA ASN A 296 27.88 -14.52 -16.86
C ASN A 296 28.04 -13.26 -15.98
N GLN A 297 28.58 -12.16 -16.52
CA GLN A 297 28.72 -10.88 -15.79
C GLN A 297 27.58 -9.88 -16.08
N GLN A 298 26.81 -10.06 -17.16
CA GLN A 298 25.73 -9.14 -17.57
C GLN A 298 24.30 -9.72 -17.45
N HIS A 299 24.13 -10.92 -16.90
CA HIS A 299 22.88 -11.33 -16.26
C HIS A 299 22.63 -10.49 -14.98
N SER A 300 22.61 -9.17 -15.14
CA SER A 300 22.06 -8.25 -14.17
C SER A 300 20.61 -8.68 -13.95
N ALA A 301 20.33 -9.07 -12.70
CA ALA A 301 19.01 -9.45 -12.26
C ALA A 301 17.98 -8.43 -12.75
N LEU A 302 16.75 -8.88 -13.01
CA LEU A 302 15.66 -7.97 -13.29
C LEU A 302 15.60 -6.89 -12.18
N PRO A 303 15.31 -5.62 -12.52
CA PRO A 303 15.50 -4.47 -11.63
C PRO A 303 14.61 -4.48 -10.39
N TYR A 304 13.54 -5.28 -10.37
CA TYR A 304 12.62 -5.37 -9.25
C TYR A 304 12.87 -6.68 -8.50
N SER A 305 12.89 -6.59 -7.17
CA SER A 305 13.10 -7.77 -6.36
C SER A 305 11.92 -8.74 -6.51
N LYS A 306 12.21 -10.05 -6.42
CA LYS A 306 11.18 -11.09 -6.43
C LYS A 306 10.15 -10.88 -5.31
N GLN A 307 10.64 -10.46 -4.13
CA GLN A 307 9.81 -10.21 -2.96
C GLN A 307 8.84 -9.05 -3.19
N THR A 308 9.31 -7.93 -3.74
CA THR A 308 8.48 -6.76 -4.09
C THR A 308 7.34 -7.16 -5.02
N ILE A 309 7.64 -7.81 -6.14
CA ILE A 309 6.62 -8.20 -7.13
C ILE A 309 5.68 -9.26 -6.56
N SER A 310 6.18 -10.21 -5.76
CA SER A 310 5.35 -11.22 -5.11
C SER A 310 4.38 -10.61 -4.09
N LEU A 311 4.82 -9.62 -3.31
CA LEU A 311 3.95 -8.91 -2.36
C LEU A 311 2.86 -8.14 -3.09
N ILE A 312 3.22 -7.38 -4.13
CA ILE A 312 2.26 -6.65 -4.97
C ILE A 312 1.23 -7.61 -5.57
N GLN A 313 1.68 -8.72 -6.16
CA GLN A 313 0.80 -9.71 -6.77
C GLN A 313 -0.17 -10.33 -5.74
N THR A 314 0.33 -10.63 -4.54
CA THR A 314 -0.48 -11.21 -3.46
C THR A 314 -1.61 -10.27 -3.05
N HIS A 315 -1.31 -8.98 -2.85
CA HIS A 315 -2.31 -7.96 -2.55
C HIS A 315 -3.35 -7.83 -3.66
N ILE A 316 -2.92 -7.78 -4.93
CA ILE A 316 -3.84 -7.65 -6.07
C ILE A 316 -4.75 -8.87 -6.17
N ASN A 317 -4.21 -10.10 -6.05
CA ASN A 317 -4.99 -11.33 -6.15
C ASN A 317 -6.01 -11.50 -5.02
N ALA A 318 -5.63 -11.15 -3.79
CA ALA A 318 -6.53 -11.19 -2.64
C ALA A 318 -7.74 -10.27 -2.87
N SER A 319 -7.50 -8.99 -3.18
CA SER A 319 -8.57 -8.03 -3.43
C SER A 319 -9.39 -8.37 -4.68
N LEU A 320 -8.77 -8.85 -5.76
CA LEU A 320 -9.48 -9.26 -6.98
C LEU A 320 -10.48 -10.38 -6.68
N THR A 321 -10.04 -11.40 -5.95
CA THR A 321 -10.87 -12.53 -5.56
C THR A 321 -12.04 -12.08 -4.69
N GLN A 322 -11.77 -11.24 -3.68
CA GLN A 322 -12.79 -10.65 -2.83
C GLN A 322 -13.82 -9.85 -3.64
N PHE A 323 -13.37 -8.89 -4.45
CA PHE A 323 -14.25 -8.03 -5.23
C PHE A 323 -15.06 -8.79 -6.29
N CYS A 324 -14.47 -9.78 -6.97
CA CYS A 324 -15.18 -10.65 -7.90
C CYS A 324 -16.30 -11.48 -7.23
N SER A 325 -16.12 -11.82 -5.95
CA SER A 325 -17.13 -12.56 -5.18
C SER A 325 -18.30 -11.68 -4.71
N ILE A 326 -18.03 -10.39 -4.47
CA ILE A 326 -19.03 -9.44 -3.98
C ILE A 326 -19.81 -8.79 -5.13
N LEU A 327 -19.21 -8.63 -6.32
CA LEU A 327 -19.82 -7.94 -7.46
C LEU A 327 -21.29 -8.32 -7.75
N PRO A 328 -21.70 -9.62 -7.74
CA PRO A 328 -23.09 -9.99 -7.99
C PRO A 328 -24.08 -9.50 -6.92
N GLN A 329 -23.61 -9.28 -5.68
CA GLN A 329 -24.43 -8.81 -4.57
C GLN A 329 -24.76 -7.32 -4.71
N LEU A 330 -23.92 -6.57 -5.45
CA LEU A 330 -24.06 -5.13 -5.67
C LEU A 330 -25.09 -4.79 -6.77
N ALA A 331 -25.52 -5.77 -7.56
CA ALA A 331 -26.47 -5.58 -8.65
C ALA A 331 -27.91 -5.27 -8.19
N ASN A 332 -28.21 -5.45 -6.89
CA ASN A 332 -29.55 -5.25 -6.33
C ASN A 332 -29.89 -3.78 -6.03
N ASP A 333 -28.92 -2.87 -6.07
CA ASP A 333 -29.11 -1.49 -5.66
C ASP A 333 -28.96 -0.51 -6.84
N SER A 334 -30.06 0.16 -7.17
CA SER A 334 -30.14 1.13 -8.27
C SER A 334 -29.24 2.36 -8.04
N SER A 335 -28.96 2.72 -6.78
CA SER A 335 -28.16 3.91 -6.46
C SER A 335 -26.70 3.78 -6.87
N ILE A 336 -26.18 2.54 -6.91
CA ILE A 336 -24.78 2.24 -7.22
C ILE A 336 -24.56 1.66 -8.62
N GLN A 337 -25.59 1.62 -9.47
CA GLN A 337 -25.47 1.13 -10.85
C GLN A 337 -24.42 1.90 -11.67
N GLN A 338 -24.25 3.19 -11.40
CA GLN A 338 -23.25 4.03 -12.08
C GLN A 338 -21.81 3.58 -11.80
N LEU A 339 -21.56 2.97 -10.64
CA LEU A 339 -20.26 2.43 -10.29
C LEU A 339 -19.99 1.07 -10.95
N HIS A 340 -21.02 0.39 -11.47
CA HIS A 340 -20.91 -0.99 -11.91
C HIS A 340 -19.86 -1.17 -13.01
N LEU A 341 -19.89 -0.32 -14.05
CA LEU A 341 -18.90 -0.38 -15.12
C LEU A 341 -17.49 -0.01 -14.61
N GLN A 342 -17.37 0.95 -13.69
CA GLN A 342 -16.07 1.35 -13.13
C GLN A 342 -15.44 0.25 -12.26
N ARG A 343 -16.27 -0.47 -11.49
CA ARG A 343 -15.84 -1.66 -10.75
C ARG A 343 -15.31 -2.73 -11.70
N ILE A 344 -16.01 -3.01 -12.80
CA ILE A 344 -15.57 -4.00 -13.79
C ILE A 344 -14.24 -3.59 -14.45
N LYS A 345 -14.07 -2.31 -14.79
CA LYS A 345 -12.80 -1.77 -15.30
C LYS A 345 -11.66 -1.93 -14.30
N LEU A 346 -11.90 -1.66 -13.01
CA LEU A 346 -10.89 -1.90 -11.98
C LEU A 346 -10.51 -3.38 -11.91
N LEU A 347 -11.48 -4.31 -11.91
CA LEU A 347 -11.19 -5.74 -11.89
C LEU A 347 -10.41 -6.21 -13.12
N SER A 348 -10.68 -5.62 -14.29
CA SER A 348 -9.90 -5.81 -15.51
C SER A 348 -8.44 -5.39 -15.32
N SER A 349 -8.20 -4.18 -14.82
CA SER A 349 -6.85 -3.66 -14.53
C SER A 349 -6.11 -4.51 -13.48
N MET A 350 -6.80 -4.94 -12.42
CA MET A 350 -6.24 -5.84 -11.40
C MET A 350 -5.83 -7.18 -12.01
N THR A 351 -6.66 -7.73 -12.89
CA THR A 351 -6.35 -8.99 -13.60
C THR A 351 -5.10 -8.84 -14.45
N ILE A 352 -5.02 -7.79 -15.27
CA ILE A 352 -3.86 -7.54 -16.14
C ILE A 352 -2.58 -7.36 -15.30
N ALA A 353 -2.66 -6.60 -14.20
CA ALA A 353 -1.53 -6.40 -13.28
C ALA A 353 -1.08 -7.70 -12.62
N ALA A 354 -2.01 -8.54 -12.13
CA ALA A 354 -1.69 -9.83 -11.54
C ALA A 354 -0.98 -10.78 -12.52
N GLU A 355 -1.42 -10.80 -13.79
CA GLU A 355 -0.78 -11.61 -14.84
C GLU A 355 0.61 -11.07 -15.23
N ALA A 356 0.78 -9.74 -15.30
CA ALA A 356 2.08 -9.13 -15.54
C ALA A 356 3.09 -9.50 -14.43
N CYS A 357 2.66 -9.42 -13.16
CA CYS A 357 3.46 -9.86 -12.02
C CYS A 357 3.78 -11.37 -12.08
N GLN A 358 2.81 -12.22 -12.44
CA GLN A 358 3.02 -13.67 -12.56
C GLN A 358 4.11 -14.00 -13.56
N VAL A 359 4.02 -13.42 -14.76
CA VAL A 359 5.01 -13.62 -15.83
C VAL A 359 6.38 -13.14 -15.39
N TYR A 360 6.45 -11.98 -14.74
CA TYR A 360 7.72 -11.44 -14.23
C TYR A 360 8.39 -12.40 -13.25
N LEU A 361 7.63 -12.90 -12.27
CA LEU A 361 8.13 -13.82 -11.25
C LEU A 361 8.60 -15.14 -11.86
N GLU A 362 7.88 -15.65 -12.85
CA GLU A 362 8.23 -16.92 -13.50
C GLU A 362 9.52 -16.82 -14.32
N ILE A 363 9.71 -15.71 -15.04
CA ILE A 363 10.96 -15.41 -15.74
C ILE A 363 12.12 -15.30 -14.73
N GLN A 364 11.89 -14.65 -13.58
CA GLN A 364 12.89 -14.52 -12.53
C GLN A 364 13.24 -15.87 -11.88
N ASN A 365 12.27 -16.76 -11.70
CA ASN A 365 12.48 -18.13 -11.18
C ASN A 365 13.28 -18.99 -12.17
N SER A 366 12.96 -18.88 -13.46
CA SER A 366 13.63 -19.60 -14.54
C SER A 366 15.11 -19.22 -14.66
N GLN A 367 15.49 -17.97 -14.34
CA GLN A 367 16.90 -17.56 -14.29
C GLN A 367 17.71 -18.26 -13.19
N GLN A 368 17.06 -18.69 -12.10
CA GLN A 368 17.74 -19.34 -10.98
C GLN A 368 17.96 -20.84 -11.22
N THR A 369 17.26 -21.42 -12.20
CA THR A 369 17.31 -22.87 -12.49
C THR A 369 17.91 -23.09 -13.88
N ASN A 370 19.10 -23.70 -13.94
CA ASN A 370 19.78 -24.09 -15.19
C ASN A 370 19.08 -25.24 -15.95
N CYS A 371 17.74 -25.26 -16.01
CA CYS A 371 16.98 -26.36 -16.59
C CYS A 371 16.53 -26.03 -18.02
N GLN A 372 16.99 -26.84 -18.98
CA GLN A 372 16.65 -26.77 -20.41
C GLN A 372 15.22 -27.22 -20.74
N SER A 373 14.34 -27.35 -19.75
CA SER A 373 12.92 -27.67 -19.89
C SER A 373 12.12 -26.84 -18.89
N ALA A 374 11.91 -25.56 -19.19
CA ALA A 374 10.98 -24.76 -18.41
C ALA A 374 9.55 -25.22 -18.71
N ASP A 375 8.82 -25.61 -17.67
CA ASP A 375 7.40 -25.89 -17.78
C ASP A 375 6.65 -24.61 -18.24
N PRO A 376 5.54 -24.73 -18.98
CA PRO A 376 4.76 -23.57 -19.36
C PRO A 376 4.27 -22.82 -18.12
N ILE A 377 4.35 -21.49 -18.15
CA ILE A 377 3.87 -20.60 -17.09
C ILE A 377 2.43 -20.97 -16.73
N GLN A 378 2.20 -21.37 -15.48
CA GLN A 378 0.85 -21.68 -15.03
C GLN A 378 -0.01 -20.42 -15.09
N ALA A 379 -1.20 -20.54 -15.67
CA ALA A 379 -2.16 -19.43 -15.71
C ALA A 379 -2.56 -19.04 -14.28
N SER A 380 -2.52 -17.74 -13.98
CA SER A 380 -2.97 -17.27 -12.67
C SER A 380 -4.50 -17.39 -12.54
N SER A 381 -4.97 -17.57 -11.30
CA SER A 381 -6.41 -17.64 -11.01
C SER A 381 -7.15 -16.33 -11.30
N ALA A 382 -6.43 -15.21 -11.44
CA ALA A 382 -6.97 -13.88 -11.70
C ALA A 382 -7.89 -13.85 -12.91
N VAL A 383 -7.43 -14.37 -14.06
CA VAL A 383 -8.21 -14.41 -15.31
C VAL A 383 -9.49 -15.22 -15.14
N SER A 384 -9.40 -16.38 -14.49
CA SER A 384 -10.59 -17.22 -14.25
C SER A 384 -11.61 -16.54 -13.33
N ASN A 385 -11.14 -15.85 -12.29
CA ASN A 385 -12.00 -15.13 -11.34
C ASN A 385 -12.71 -13.96 -12.02
N PHE A 386 -11.97 -13.13 -12.75
CA PHE A 386 -12.53 -11.99 -13.47
C PHE A 386 -13.50 -12.42 -14.57
N ARG A 387 -13.11 -13.39 -15.40
CA ARG A 387 -13.99 -13.93 -16.44
C ARG A 387 -15.28 -14.49 -15.85
N GLY A 388 -15.18 -15.24 -14.75
CA GLY A 388 -16.33 -15.77 -14.03
C GLY A 388 -17.27 -14.67 -13.53
N ALA A 389 -16.72 -13.60 -12.97
CA ALA A 389 -17.49 -12.42 -12.56
C ALA A 389 -18.18 -11.74 -13.75
N CYS A 390 -17.46 -11.41 -14.82
CA CYS A 390 -18.04 -10.74 -15.99
C CYS A 390 -19.12 -11.56 -16.70
N VAL A 391 -18.93 -12.87 -16.83
CA VAL A 391 -19.96 -13.74 -17.46
C VAL A 391 -21.26 -13.69 -16.65
N ARG A 392 -21.18 -13.71 -15.32
CA ARG A 392 -22.37 -13.56 -14.46
C ARG A 392 -23.06 -12.22 -14.71
N GLU A 393 -22.29 -11.12 -14.74
CA GLU A 393 -22.84 -9.78 -14.97
C GLU A 393 -23.44 -9.59 -16.38
N ILE A 394 -22.87 -10.22 -17.42
CA ILE A 394 -23.40 -10.19 -18.79
C ILE A 394 -24.72 -10.96 -18.88
N LEU A 395 -24.85 -12.07 -18.15
CA LEU A 395 -26.06 -12.89 -18.17
C LEU A 395 -27.20 -12.26 -17.37
N GLU A 396 -26.90 -11.46 -16.36
CA GLU A 396 -27.86 -10.73 -15.53
C GLU A 396 -28.77 -9.80 -16.38
N PRO A 397 -30.09 -10.02 -16.43
CA PRO A 397 -31.01 -9.19 -17.22
C PRO A 397 -30.99 -7.70 -16.86
N ARG A 398 -30.77 -7.37 -15.59
CA ARG A 398 -30.75 -5.97 -15.12
C ARG A 398 -29.60 -5.15 -15.71
N ASN A 399 -28.52 -5.81 -16.11
CA ASN A 399 -27.38 -5.18 -16.72
C ASN A 399 -27.52 -5.03 -18.24
N ALA A 400 -28.73 -5.20 -18.82
CA ALA A 400 -28.96 -5.13 -20.27
C ALA A 400 -28.32 -3.90 -20.95
N GLY A 401 -28.39 -2.73 -20.31
CA GLY A 401 -27.79 -1.49 -20.81
C GLY A 401 -26.25 -1.45 -20.77
N LEU A 402 -25.62 -2.30 -19.95
CA LEU A 402 -24.16 -2.36 -19.76
C LEU A 402 -23.51 -3.57 -20.44
N LYS A 403 -24.28 -4.56 -20.93
CA LYS A 403 -23.75 -5.83 -21.46
C LYS A 403 -22.66 -5.63 -22.51
N VAL A 404 -22.87 -4.68 -23.43
CA VAL A 404 -21.92 -4.39 -24.51
C VAL A 404 -20.60 -3.87 -23.96
N ASP A 405 -20.64 -2.96 -22.98
CA ASP A 405 -19.45 -2.38 -22.36
C ASP A 405 -18.71 -3.41 -21.50
N ILE A 406 -19.43 -4.24 -20.74
CA ILE A 406 -18.83 -5.33 -19.95
C ILE A 406 -18.15 -6.35 -20.87
N TYR A 407 -18.79 -6.72 -21.98
CA TYR A 407 -18.22 -7.64 -22.97
C TYR A 407 -16.98 -7.04 -23.64
N LYS A 408 -17.02 -5.75 -23.98
CA LYS A 408 -15.87 -5.03 -24.54
C LYS A 408 -14.70 -5.01 -23.57
N GLU A 409 -14.95 -4.72 -22.30
CA GLU A 409 -13.92 -4.70 -21.26
C GLU A 409 -13.32 -6.09 -21.03
N LEU A 410 -14.16 -7.14 -20.97
CA LEU A 410 -13.70 -8.53 -20.86
C LEU A 410 -12.76 -8.90 -22.02
N ASN A 411 -13.13 -8.59 -23.27
CA ASN A 411 -12.30 -8.89 -24.43
C ASN A 411 -10.98 -8.10 -24.43
N SER A 412 -11.03 -6.83 -24.02
CA SER A 412 -9.84 -5.99 -23.84
C SER A 412 -8.88 -6.60 -22.83
N CYS A 413 -9.39 -7.04 -21.67
CA CYS A 413 -8.62 -7.74 -20.64
C CYS A 413 -7.96 -9.00 -21.21
N MET A 414 -8.73 -9.87 -21.87
CA MET A 414 -8.23 -11.13 -22.45
C MET A 414 -7.13 -10.89 -23.48
N ALA A 415 -7.28 -9.87 -24.35
CA ALA A 415 -6.26 -9.51 -25.33
C ALA A 415 -4.97 -9.02 -24.66
N ASN A 416 -5.07 -8.20 -23.61
CA ASN A 416 -3.91 -7.73 -22.85
C ASN A 416 -3.18 -8.89 -22.15
N VAL A 417 -3.92 -9.80 -21.52
CA VAL A 417 -3.34 -11.00 -20.89
C VAL A 417 -2.65 -11.89 -21.92
N GLN A 418 -3.25 -12.11 -23.10
CA GLN A 418 -2.60 -12.83 -24.19
C GLN A 418 -1.30 -12.17 -24.63
N ASN A 419 -1.29 -10.84 -24.76
CA ASN A 419 -0.09 -10.08 -25.11
C ASN A 419 1.02 -10.23 -24.05
N ILE A 420 0.66 -10.23 -22.76
CA ILE A 420 1.58 -10.46 -21.64
C ILE A 420 2.17 -11.88 -21.72
N ALA A 421 1.33 -12.90 -21.90
CA ALA A 421 1.76 -14.29 -21.99
C ALA A 421 2.69 -14.54 -23.19
N MET A 422 2.40 -13.94 -24.36
CA MET A 422 3.24 -14.06 -25.55
C MET A 422 4.64 -13.48 -25.34
N LEU A 423 4.81 -12.46 -24.50
CA LEU A 423 6.13 -11.91 -24.19
C LEU A 423 6.98 -12.84 -23.31
N ALA A 424 6.35 -13.82 -22.65
CA ALA A 424 7.02 -14.79 -21.82
C ALA A 424 7.41 -16.08 -22.56
N THR A 425 6.69 -16.41 -23.65
CA THR A 425 6.85 -17.67 -24.40
C THR A 425 7.87 -17.58 -25.55
N PHE A 426 8.24 -16.37 -25.96
CA PHE A 426 9.17 -16.07 -27.06
C PHE A 426 10.19 -15.03 -26.63
#